data_AF-A0A962VSC6-F1
#
_entry.id   AF-A0A962VSC6-F1
#
_cell.length_a   1.000
_cell.length_b   1.000
_cell.length_c   1.000
_cell.angle_alpha   90.00
_cell.angle_beta   90.00
_cell.angle_gamma   90.00
#
_symmetry.space_group_name_H-M   'P 1'
#
loop_
_entity.id
_entity.type
_entity.pdbx_description
1 polymer ?
#
loop_
_entity_poly.entity_id
_entity_poly.type
_entity_poly.pdbx_seq_one_letter_code
_entity_poly.pdbx_strand_id
1 'polypeptide(L)'
;MPTIQRLNTTDANFWQRLESLTAWEGVADEAVTATVREILAQVRQRGDDALLEYTRRFDRLALERASNLEISVARREQALMSLPTTQRTALETAATRIRAYA
;
A
#
# COMPACT_ATOMS: atom_id res chain seq x y z
N MET A 1 -11.95 -21.92 16.53
CA MET A 1 -11.74 -20.60 17.16
C MET A 1 -10.24 -20.37 17.24
N PRO A 2 -9.69 -19.26 16.71
CA PRO A 2 -8.27 -18.99 16.84
C PRO A 2 -7.92 -18.77 18.32
N THR A 3 -6.83 -19.37 18.77
CA THR A 3 -6.34 -19.19 20.14
C THR A 3 -5.66 -17.83 20.25
N ILE A 4 -6.29 -16.89 20.96
CA ILE A 4 -5.72 -15.56 21.22
C ILE A 4 -4.82 -15.66 22.45
N GLN A 5 -3.57 -15.20 22.34
CA GLN A 5 -2.68 -15.13 23.50
C GLN A 5 -3.23 -14.18 24.56
N ARG A 6 -3.28 -14.64 25.81
CA ARG A 6 -3.66 -13.84 26.99
C ARG A 6 -2.47 -13.75 27.93
N LEU A 7 -2.16 -12.55 28.37
CA LEU A 7 -1.12 -12.27 29.36
C LEU A 7 -1.77 -11.82 30.66
N ASN A 8 -1.14 -12.13 31.79
CA ASN A 8 -1.56 -11.69 33.11
C ASN A 8 -0.39 -10.97 33.78
N THR A 9 -0.61 -9.75 34.27
CA THR A 9 0.42 -8.91 34.91
C THR A 9 0.96 -9.49 36.21
N THR A 10 0.27 -10.47 36.81
CA THR A 10 0.74 -11.16 38.01
C THR A 10 1.68 -12.33 37.73
N ASP A 11 1.80 -12.76 36.47
CA ASP A 11 2.70 -13.86 36.12
C ASP A 11 4.16 -13.39 36.23
N ALA A 12 5.02 -14.19 36.84
CA ALA A 12 6.45 -13.86 37.01
C ALA A 12 7.18 -13.59 35.67
N ASN A 13 6.66 -14.12 34.57
CA ASN A 13 7.21 -13.96 33.22
C ASN A 13 6.42 -12.95 32.35
N PHE A 14 5.53 -12.14 32.94
CA PHE A 14 4.69 -11.20 32.21
C PHE A 14 5.48 -10.30 31.25
N TRP A 15 6.54 -9.65 31.74
CA TRP A 15 7.35 -8.71 30.96
C TRP A 15 8.03 -9.38 29.77
N GLN A 16 8.62 -10.55 29.97
CA GLN A 16 9.24 -11.33 28.90
C GLN A 16 8.20 -11.74 27.84
N ARG A 17 7.02 -12.18 28.27
CA ARG A 17 5.93 -12.56 27.34
C ARG A 17 5.39 -11.36 26.58
N LEU A 18 5.29 -10.20 27.22
CA LEU A 18 4.87 -8.96 26.57
C LEU A 18 5.89 -8.53 25.54
N GLU A 19 7.18 -8.54 25.89
CA GLU A 19 8.28 -8.23 24.98
C GLU A 19 8.21 -9.12 23.75
N SER A 20 8.14 -10.45 23.91
CA SER A 20 7.99 -11.38 22.78
C SER A 20 6.72 -11.16 21.95
N LEU A 21 5.60 -10.79 22.57
CA LEU A 21 4.35 -10.51 21.86
C LEU A 21 4.43 -9.23 21.03
N THR A 22 5.13 -8.22 21.56
CA THR A 22 5.35 -6.93 20.91
C THR A 22 6.61 -6.88 20.05
N ALA A 23 7.42 -7.94 20.08
CA ALA A 23 8.62 -8.08 19.28
C ALA A 23 8.19 -8.21 17.81
N TRP A 24 8.17 -7.06 17.14
CA TRP A 24 7.98 -7.02 15.71
C TRP A 24 9.33 -7.27 15.04
N GLU A 25 9.61 -8.53 14.74
CA GLU A 25 10.64 -8.87 13.78
C GLU A 25 10.06 -8.64 12.37
N GLY A 26 10.36 -7.48 11.81
CA GLY A 26 10.24 -7.26 10.37
C GLY A 26 11.23 -8.18 9.68
N VAL A 27 10.82 -9.42 9.38
CA VAL A 27 11.62 -10.32 8.56
C VAL A 27 11.80 -9.63 7.20
N ALA A 28 12.99 -9.08 7.00
CA ALA A 28 13.42 -8.57 5.71
C ALA A 28 13.68 -9.78 4.84
N ASP A 29 12.69 -10.13 4.00
CA ASP A 29 12.86 -11.17 3.00
C ASP A 29 13.96 -10.72 2.01
N GLU A 30 15.09 -11.42 2.01
CA GLU A 30 16.24 -11.12 1.16
C GLU A 30 15.90 -11.24 -0.32
N ALA A 31 15.01 -12.16 -0.70
CA ALA A 31 14.58 -12.32 -2.09
C ALA A 31 13.71 -11.15 -2.54
N VAL A 32 12.81 -10.66 -1.67
CA VAL A 32 12.06 -9.43 -1.92
C VAL A 32 13.01 -8.25 -2.05
N THR A 33 14.00 -8.15 -1.16
CA THR A 33 15.00 -7.09 -1.18
C THR A 33 15.82 -7.08 -2.48
N ALA A 34 16.27 -8.25 -2.93
CA ALA A 34 16.99 -8.41 -4.20
C ALA A 34 16.10 -8.02 -5.39
N THR A 35 14.83 -8.45 -5.40
CA THR A 35 13.86 -8.13 -6.45
C THR A 35 13.62 -6.62 -6.57
N VAL A 36 13.40 -5.93 -5.45
CA VAL A 36 13.19 -4.47 -5.44
C VAL A 36 14.44 -3.74 -5.92
N ARG A 37 15.64 -4.19 -5.51
CA ARG A 37 16.91 -3.60 -5.96
C ARG A 37 17.07 -3.71 -7.47
N GLU A 38 16.72 -4.86 -8.04
CA GLU A 38 16.74 -5.07 -9.50
C GLU A 38 15.74 -4.16 -10.22
N ILE A 39 14.47 -4.10 -9.75
CA ILE A 39 13.44 -3.23 -10.34
C ILE A 39 13.90 -1.77 -10.35
N LEU A 40 14.43 -1.27 -9.23
CA LEU A 40 14.94 0.09 -9.13
C LEU A 40 16.10 0.35 -10.11
N ALA A 41 17.02 -0.61 -10.24
CA ALA A 41 18.14 -0.50 -11.18
C ALA A 41 17.65 -0.47 -12.63
N GLN A 42 16.71 -1.35 -12.99
CA GLN A 42 16.14 -1.43 -14.34
C GLN A 42 15.36 -0.16 -14.70
N VAL A 43 14.51 0.36 -13.80
CA VAL A 43 13.76 1.60 -14.03
C VAL A 43 14.71 2.80 -14.17
N ARG A 44 15.79 2.87 -13.37
CA ARG A 44 16.80 3.93 -13.52
C ARG A 44 17.54 3.89 -14.86
N GLN A 45 17.81 2.70 -15.38
CA GLN A 45 18.56 2.52 -16.63
C GLN A 45 17.70 2.65 -17.88
N ARG A 46 16.48 2.10 -17.85
CA ARG A 46 15.59 1.94 -19.02
C ARG A 46 14.34 2.82 -18.99
N GLY A 47 14.07 3.50 -17.87
CA GLY A 47 12.91 4.39 -17.74
C GLY A 47 11.58 3.69 -18.04
N ASP A 48 10.81 4.31 -18.94
CA ASP A 48 9.45 3.89 -19.32
C ASP A 48 9.37 2.46 -19.85
N ASP A 49 10.40 1.96 -20.53
CA ASP A 49 10.40 0.59 -21.06
C ASP A 49 10.37 -0.45 -19.93
N ALA A 50 11.18 -0.24 -18.89
CA ALA A 50 11.16 -1.10 -17.71
C ALA A 50 9.86 -0.92 -16.91
N LEU A 51 9.34 0.31 -16.83
CA LEU A 51 8.05 0.57 -16.17
C LEU A 51 6.91 -0.21 -16.85
N LEU A 52 6.78 -0.13 -18.17
CA LEU A 52 5.77 -0.85 -18.94
C LEU A 52 5.92 -2.37 -18.85
N GLU A 53 7.17 -2.86 -18.83
CA GLU A 53 7.46 -4.29 -18.62
C GLU A 53 6.95 -4.77 -17.25
N TYR A 54 7.26 -4.03 -16.18
CA TYR A 54 6.85 -4.38 -14.83
C TYR A 54 5.34 -4.20 -14.60
N THR A 55 4.71 -3.17 -15.17
CA THR A 55 3.24 -3.04 -15.18
C THR A 55 2.58 -4.25 -15.84
N ARG A 56 3.10 -4.71 -16.98
CA ARG A 56 2.56 -5.90 -17.64
C ARG A 56 2.73 -7.15 -16.77
N ARG A 57 3.88 -7.29 -16.11
CA ARG A 57 4.21 -8.47 -15.29
C ARG A 57 3.40 -8.53 -14.00
N PHE A 58 3.34 -7.44 -13.26
CA PHE A 58 2.77 -7.42 -11.92
C PHE A 58 1.29 -7.03 -11.91
N ASP A 59 0.90 -6.04 -12.72
CA ASP A 59 -0.49 -5.55 -12.76
C ASP A 59 -1.33 -6.24 -13.84
N ARG A 60 -0.69 -7.07 -14.69
CA ARG A 60 -1.31 -7.74 -15.84
C ARG A 60 -1.95 -6.76 -16.83
N LEU A 61 -1.39 -5.55 -16.91
CA LEU A 61 -1.87 -4.47 -17.76
C LEU A 61 -0.85 -4.18 -18.87
N ALA A 62 -1.23 -4.41 -20.12
CA ALA A 62 -0.39 -4.09 -21.27
C ALA A 62 -0.77 -2.71 -21.83
N LEU A 63 0.20 -1.80 -21.88
CA LEU A 63 0.06 -0.46 -22.44
C LEU A 63 1.16 -0.22 -23.47
N GLU A 64 0.87 0.64 -24.45
CA GLU A 64 1.83 1.00 -25.51
C GLU A 64 2.82 2.09 -25.07
N ARG A 65 2.38 2.99 -24.18
CA ARG A 65 3.15 4.15 -23.73
C ARG A 65 2.98 4.34 -22.24
N ALA A 66 4.05 4.76 -21.55
CA ALA A 66 3.98 5.06 -20.11
C ALA A 66 3.00 6.21 -19.81
N SER A 67 2.80 7.16 -20.73
CA SER A 67 1.77 8.20 -20.60
C SER A 67 0.35 7.65 -20.42
N ASN A 68 0.09 6.41 -20.87
CA ASN A 68 -1.23 5.78 -20.73
C ASN A 68 -1.48 5.23 -19.32
N LEU A 69 -0.46 5.24 -18.45
CA LEU A 69 -0.61 4.97 -17.02
C LEU A 69 -1.30 6.14 -16.29
N GLU A 70 -1.21 7.35 -16.84
CA GLU A 70 -1.80 8.52 -16.22
C GLU A 70 -3.32 8.49 -16.30
N ILE A 71 -3.99 8.66 -15.15
CA ILE A 71 -5.44 8.83 -15.09
C ILE A 71 -5.76 10.32 -15.23
N SER A 72 -6.37 10.68 -16.36
CA SER A 72 -6.72 12.07 -16.66
C SER A 72 -7.60 12.71 -15.59
N VAL A 73 -7.50 14.04 -15.46
CA VAL A 73 -8.36 14.86 -14.58
C VAL A 73 -9.83 14.57 -14.83
N ALA A 74 -10.25 14.58 -16.11
CA ALA A 74 -11.63 14.33 -16.52
C ALA A 74 -12.13 12.96 -16.05
N ARG A 75 -11.30 11.91 -16.15
CA ARG A 75 -11.67 10.56 -15.68
C ARG A 75 -11.82 10.51 -14.15
N ARG A 76 -10.98 11.25 -13.41
CA ARG A 76 -11.09 11.37 -11.94
C ARG A 76 -12.36 12.10 -11.53
N GLU A 77 -12.71 13.19 -12.21
CA GLU A 77 -13.96 13.94 -11.97
C GLU A 77 -15.18 13.09 -12.29
N GLN A 78 -15.17 12.39 -13.43
CA GLN A 78 -16.25 11.46 -13.80
C GLN A 78 -16.42 10.37 -12.74
N ALA A 79 -15.33 9.79 -12.23
CA ALA A 79 -15.39 8.80 -11.18
C ALA A 79 -16.04 9.36 -9.90
N LEU A 80 -15.64 10.58 -9.48
CA LEU A 80 -16.24 11.25 -8.33
C LEU A 80 -17.74 11.51 -8.52
N MET A 81 -18.16 11.94 -9.72
CA MET A 81 -19.56 12.18 -10.03
C MET A 81 -20.40 10.91 -10.14
N SER A 82 -19.78 9.78 -10.50
CA SER A 82 -20.47 8.49 -10.61
C SER A 82 -20.76 7.81 -9.27
N LEU A 83 -20.21 8.33 -8.17
CA LEU A 83 -20.44 7.78 -6.84
C LEU A 83 -21.89 8.00 -6.38
N PRO A 84 -22.48 7.03 -5.67
CA PRO A 84 -23.69 7.26 -4.89
C PRO A 84 -23.51 8.47 -3.95
N THR A 85 -24.54 9.32 -3.86
CA THR A 85 -24.50 10.58 -3.09
C THR A 85 -23.98 10.37 -1.66
N THR A 86 -24.42 9.31 -0.98
CA THR A 86 -24.02 8.99 0.39
C THR A 86 -22.52 8.74 0.52
N GLN A 87 -21.93 7.99 -0.42
CA GLN A 87 -20.49 7.70 -0.44
C GLN A 87 -19.68 8.95 -0.76
N ARG A 88 -20.14 9.75 -1.73
CA ARG A 88 -19.49 11.01 -2.09
C ARG A 88 -19.44 11.98 -0.91
N THR A 89 -20.58 12.21 -0.25
CA THR A 89 -20.65 13.08 0.93
C THR A 89 -19.75 12.59 2.05
N ALA A 90 -19.67 11.28 2.30
CA ALA A 90 -18.80 10.71 3.32
C ALA A 90 -17.31 10.99 3.03
N LEU A 91 -16.85 10.78 1.79
CA LEU A 91 -15.48 11.04 1.37
C LEU A 91 -15.14 12.54 1.43
N GLU A 92 -16.01 13.41 0.95
CA GLU A 92 -15.82 14.88 0.97
C GLU A 92 -15.75 15.41 2.41
N THR A 93 -16.59 14.87 3.32
CA THR A 93 -16.56 15.22 4.75
C THR A 93 -15.25 14.79 5.40
N ALA A 94 -14.81 13.55 5.15
CA ALA A 94 -13.54 13.06 5.66
C ALA A 94 -12.35 13.90 5.16
N ALA A 95 -12.32 14.20 3.86
CA ALA A 95 -11.28 15.04 3.26
C ALA A 95 -11.28 16.46 3.85
N THR A 96 -12.46 17.04 4.10
CA THR A 96 -12.59 18.35 4.75
C THR A 96 -12.01 18.33 6.16
N ARG A 97 -12.34 17.31 6.96
CA ARG A 97 -11.83 17.19 8.33
C ARG A 97 -10.32 16.99 8.39
N ILE A 98 -9.75 16.18 7.49
CA ILE A 98 -8.30 15.99 7.40
C ILE A 98 -7.61 17.31 7.07
N ARG A 99 -8.11 18.06 6.07
CA ARG A 99 -7.53 19.35 5.67
C ARG A 99 -7.66 20.43 6.74
N ALA A 100 -8.74 20.41 7.53
CA ALA A 100 -8.93 21.36 8.62
C ALA A 100 -7.98 21.10 9.80
N TYR A 101 -7.50 19.86 9.95
CA TYR A 101 -6.61 19.47 11.03
C TYR A 101 -5.12 19.60 10.67
N ALA A 102 -4.75 19.24 9.43
CA ALA A 102 -3.36 19.24 8.93
C ALA A 102 -2.78 20.67 8.85
#